data_AF-A0ABD6EK75-F1
#
_entry.id   AF-A0ABD6EK75-F1
#
_cell.length_a   1.000
_cell.length_b   1.000
_cell.length_c   1.000
_cell.angle_alpha   90.00
_cell.angle_beta   90.00
_cell.angle_gamma   90.00
#
_symmetry.space_group_name_H-M   'P 1'
#
loop_
_entity.id
_entity.type
_entity.pdbx_description
1 polymer ?
#
loop_
_entity_poly.entity_id
_entity_poly.type
_entity_poly.pdbx_seq_one_letter_code
_entity_poly.pdbx_strand_id
1 'polypeptide(L)'
;MKRTPVTKTAEAKLKEEDRKIRSQMASQLHTETVMQKYCDVFENELKHEHLKGTQKSITDDIIVTVVILRPFNAPIEAGDTRLRSLHPYWKFLLRGETSLTDFHSLFRCSADFGISIPNKDETPELYDFNFIKYPSSFIFIHDTFYVPHEYRMSAEASQQIDPERLNPLIDISEPIRDWMKKKKHDFGPTKMQRLGDFKIIDLECRLGCPYVYIHQGCCEHVFYFTDLRLMDVQDFPGSYPHKISDTSIEHYCIGCCRRVATWIVENETFPVCPARMCDECYRDYHFVHTHRRKLPVKAYPYSDPSSLQF
;
A
#
# COMPACT_ATOMS: atom_id res chain seq x y z
N MET A 1 16.57 0.24 46.02
CA MET A 1 16.51 -1.10 45.38
C MET A 1 17.54 -1.15 44.26
N LYS A 2 18.56 -2.01 44.41
CA LYS A 2 19.66 -2.15 43.42
C LYS A 2 19.14 -2.95 42.23
N ARG A 3 19.15 -2.38 41.02
CA ARG A 3 18.87 -3.12 39.77
C ARG A 3 19.99 -4.13 39.56
N THR A 4 19.64 -5.41 39.55
CA THR A 4 20.55 -6.51 39.24
C THR A 4 21.06 -6.37 37.81
N PRO A 5 22.36 -6.53 37.54
CA PRO A 5 22.89 -6.44 36.19
C PRO A 5 22.40 -7.65 35.38
N VAL A 6 21.76 -7.39 34.25
CA VAL A 6 21.43 -8.42 33.27
C VAL A 6 22.76 -9.08 32.87
N THR A 7 22.86 -10.38 33.10
CA THR A 7 24.08 -11.15 32.85
C THR A 7 24.33 -11.18 31.34
N LYS A 8 25.59 -10.93 30.93
CA LYS A 8 26.04 -10.96 29.51
C LYS A 8 25.58 -12.21 28.74
N THR A 9 25.31 -13.30 29.45
CA THR A 9 24.78 -14.56 28.95
C THR A 9 23.32 -14.48 28.48
N ALA A 10 22.48 -13.64 29.08
CA ALA A 10 21.10 -13.44 28.66
C ALA A 10 21.02 -12.61 27.35
N GLU A 11 21.82 -11.56 27.23
CA GLU A 11 21.95 -10.78 25.99
C GLU A 11 22.54 -11.61 24.83
N ALA A 12 23.51 -12.49 25.13
CA ALA A 12 24.08 -13.40 24.13
C ALA A 12 23.05 -14.44 23.64
N LYS A 13 22.18 -14.94 24.53
CA LYS A 13 21.09 -15.84 24.16
C LYS A 13 20.03 -15.16 23.30
N LEU A 14 19.62 -13.94 23.66
CA LEU A 14 18.71 -13.12 22.85
C LEU A 14 19.27 -12.83 21.46
N LYS A 15 20.57 -12.52 21.35
CA LYS A 15 21.23 -12.32 20.04
C LYS A 15 21.33 -13.60 19.22
N GLU A 16 21.52 -14.74 19.87
CA GLU A 16 21.55 -16.04 19.20
C GLU A 16 20.16 -16.47 18.71
N GLU A 17 19.12 -16.20 19.50
CA GLU A 17 17.73 -16.40 19.10
C GLU A 17 17.33 -15.47 17.95
N ASP A 18 17.65 -14.18 18.03
CA ASP A 18 17.45 -13.22 16.94
C ASP A 18 18.21 -13.61 15.67
N ARG A 19 19.45 -14.11 15.79
CA ARG A 19 20.21 -14.65 14.65
C ARG A 19 19.55 -15.88 14.04
N LYS A 20 19.01 -16.79 14.87
CA LYS A 20 18.28 -17.98 14.41
C LYS A 20 16.96 -17.60 13.73
N ILE A 21 16.22 -16.66 14.29
CA ILE A 21 14.99 -16.11 13.71
C ILE A 21 15.31 -15.45 12.36
N ARG A 22 16.35 -14.61 12.27
CA ARG A 22 16.79 -14.01 11.00
C ARG A 22 17.27 -15.06 10.00
N SER A 23 17.94 -16.11 10.44
CA SER A 23 18.36 -17.21 9.58
C SER A 23 17.17 -18.04 9.09
N GLN A 24 16.16 -18.25 9.92
CA GLN A 24 14.91 -18.94 9.55
C GLN A 24 14.06 -18.07 8.64
N MET A 25 13.92 -16.77 8.92
CA MET A 25 13.27 -15.80 8.05
C MET A 25 14.00 -15.66 6.73
N ALA A 26 15.34 -15.59 6.72
CA ALA A 26 16.11 -15.58 5.49
C ALA A 26 16.01 -16.91 4.72
N SER A 27 15.84 -18.04 5.41
CA SER A 27 15.59 -19.34 4.78
C SER A 27 14.17 -19.48 4.25
N GLN A 28 13.17 -18.95 4.95
CA GLN A 28 11.76 -18.92 4.53
C GLN A 28 11.58 -17.96 3.37
N LEU A 29 12.13 -16.75 3.47
CA LEU A 29 12.32 -15.85 2.34
C LEU A 29 13.04 -16.59 1.23
N HIS A 30 14.16 -17.26 1.46
CA HIS A 30 14.84 -18.01 0.40
C HIS A 30 14.01 -19.16 -0.20
N THR A 31 13.01 -19.70 0.51
CA THR A 31 12.12 -20.76 0.01
C THR A 31 10.95 -20.17 -0.77
N GLU A 32 10.41 -19.03 -0.33
CA GLU A 32 9.39 -18.22 -1.03
C GLU A 32 9.99 -17.38 -2.18
N THR A 33 11.30 -17.14 -2.12
CA THR A 33 12.09 -16.24 -2.96
C THR A 33 13.25 -16.99 -3.64
N VAL A 34 13.25 -18.33 -3.66
CA VAL A 34 13.71 -18.98 -4.89
C VAL A 34 12.73 -18.44 -5.89
N MET A 35 13.16 -17.49 -6.73
CA MET A 35 12.44 -17.16 -7.95
C MET A 35 12.36 -18.46 -8.73
N GLN A 36 11.34 -19.24 -8.44
CA GLN A 36 11.03 -20.43 -9.15
C GLN A 36 10.48 -19.89 -10.46
N LYS A 37 11.40 -19.73 -11.42
CA LYS A 37 11.18 -19.10 -12.73
C LYS A 37 9.90 -19.58 -13.42
N TYR A 38 9.37 -20.74 -13.03
CA TYR A 38 8.21 -21.39 -13.60
C TYR A 38 7.14 -21.83 -12.57
N CYS A 39 7.13 -21.34 -11.33
CA CYS A 39 6.11 -21.78 -10.35
C CYS A 39 4.82 -20.97 -10.35
N ASP A 40 4.86 -19.75 -10.87
CA ASP A 40 3.65 -18.94 -11.08
C ASP A 40 3.09 -19.12 -12.49
N VAL A 41 3.52 -20.16 -13.21
CA VAL A 41 3.03 -20.46 -14.56
C VAL A 41 1.96 -21.53 -14.45
N PHE A 42 0.71 -21.13 -14.59
CA PHE A 42 -0.40 -22.07 -14.54
C PHE A 42 -0.63 -22.70 -15.92
N GLU A 43 -1.07 -23.97 -15.97
CA GLU A 43 -1.25 -24.72 -17.23
C GLU A 43 -2.20 -24.01 -18.22
N ASN A 44 -3.19 -23.26 -17.71
CA ASN A 44 -4.10 -22.40 -18.45
C ASN A 44 -3.40 -21.19 -19.10
N GLU A 45 -2.37 -20.62 -18.49
CA GLU A 45 -1.61 -19.50 -19.07
C GLU A 45 -0.71 -19.92 -20.23
N LEU A 46 -0.30 -21.20 -20.24
CA LEU A 46 0.49 -21.81 -21.31
C LEU A 46 -0.36 -22.27 -22.50
N LYS A 47 -1.67 -22.43 -22.31
CA LYS A 47 -2.60 -22.83 -23.36
C LYS A 47 -2.95 -21.63 -24.24
N HIS A 48 -2.27 -21.48 -25.37
CA HIS A 48 -2.68 -20.57 -26.45
C HIS A 48 -3.91 -21.07 -27.26
N GLU A 49 -4.78 -21.88 -26.64
CA GLU A 49 -5.98 -22.36 -27.32
C GLU A 49 -7.12 -21.35 -27.14
N HIS A 50 -7.59 -20.79 -28.25
CA HIS A 50 -8.88 -20.11 -28.27
C HIS A 50 -9.96 -21.10 -27.81
N LEU A 51 -10.75 -20.70 -26.80
CA LEU A 51 -11.81 -21.50 -26.20
C LEU A 51 -12.69 -22.17 -27.27
N LYS A 52 -12.71 -23.51 -27.26
CA LYS A 52 -13.70 -24.30 -28.01
C LYS A 52 -14.99 -24.39 -27.18
N GLY A 53 -15.79 -23.34 -27.25
CA GLY A 53 -17.14 -23.28 -26.66
C GLY A 53 -17.20 -22.98 -25.16
N THR A 54 -18.42 -22.75 -24.67
CA THR A 54 -18.75 -22.45 -23.27
C THR A 54 -18.62 -23.71 -22.41
N GLN A 55 -17.40 -24.03 -21.96
CA GLN A 55 -17.22 -25.02 -20.90
C GLN A 55 -17.57 -24.37 -19.55
N LYS A 56 -18.22 -25.12 -18.66
CA LYS A 56 -18.68 -24.61 -17.37
C LYS A 56 -17.51 -24.56 -16.38
N SER A 57 -17.27 -23.40 -15.77
CA SER A 57 -16.24 -23.20 -14.76
C SER A 57 -16.39 -24.18 -13.59
N ILE A 58 -15.27 -24.41 -12.88
CA ILE A 58 -15.23 -25.25 -11.67
C ILE A 58 -16.03 -24.57 -10.54
N THR A 59 -16.05 -23.24 -10.51
CA THR A 59 -16.66 -22.44 -9.46
C THR A 59 -17.62 -21.43 -10.09
N ASP A 60 -18.81 -21.30 -9.49
CA ASP A 60 -19.82 -20.30 -9.91
C ASP A 60 -19.53 -18.98 -9.19
N ASP A 61 -18.77 -18.11 -9.85
CA ASP A 61 -18.34 -16.82 -9.32
C ASP A 61 -18.03 -15.86 -10.48
N ILE A 62 -17.87 -14.59 -10.15
CA ILE A 62 -17.51 -13.52 -11.09
C ILE A 62 -16.02 -13.19 -10.98
N ILE A 63 -15.48 -12.64 -12.07
CA ILE A 63 -14.20 -11.94 -12.07
C ILE A 63 -14.43 -10.51 -12.50
N VAL A 64 -13.93 -9.58 -11.69
CA VAL A 64 -13.95 -8.15 -11.98
C VAL A 64 -12.53 -7.63 -12.12
N THR A 65 -12.30 -6.77 -13.10
CA THR A 65 -11.04 -6.03 -13.22
C THR A 65 -11.17 -4.69 -12.52
N VAL A 66 -10.25 -4.41 -11.59
CA VAL A 66 -10.12 -3.10 -10.95
C VAL A 66 -8.85 -2.41 -11.41
N VAL A 67 -8.96 -1.11 -11.65
CA VAL A 67 -7.84 -0.23 -12.00
C VAL A 67 -7.67 0.79 -10.89
N ILE A 68 -6.52 0.79 -10.22
CA ILE A 68 -6.14 1.78 -9.21
C ILE A 68 -5.26 2.83 -9.90
N LEU A 69 -5.64 4.09 -9.78
CA LEU A 69 -4.92 5.21 -10.36
C LEU A 69 -3.81 5.69 -9.42
N ARG A 70 -2.84 6.41 -10.00
CA ARG A 70 -1.83 7.13 -9.23
C ARG A 70 -2.50 8.06 -8.20
N PRO A 71 -2.04 8.09 -6.93
CA PRO A 71 -2.61 8.98 -5.93
C PRO A 71 -2.48 10.45 -6.32
N PHE A 72 -3.48 11.23 -5.94
CA PHE A 72 -3.53 12.66 -6.20
C PHE A 72 -3.65 13.44 -4.89
N ASN A 73 -2.50 13.88 -4.36
CA ASN A 73 -2.43 14.54 -3.05
C ASN A 73 -2.13 16.04 -3.15
N ALA A 74 -2.42 16.68 -4.28
CA ALA A 74 -2.17 18.09 -4.51
C ALA A 74 -3.48 18.90 -4.39
N PRO A 75 -3.46 20.10 -3.78
CA PRO A 75 -4.61 20.99 -3.81
C PRO A 75 -4.92 21.37 -5.26
N ILE A 76 -6.21 21.42 -5.60
CA ILE A 76 -6.67 21.84 -6.93
C ILE A 76 -6.48 23.35 -7.03
N GLU A 77 -5.61 23.80 -7.93
CA GLU A 77 -5.38 25.22 -8.15
C GLU A 77 -6.32 25.77 -9.25
N ALA A 78 -6.67 27.06 -9.18
CA ALA A 78 -7.68 27.69 -10.04
C ALA A 78 -7.32 27.77 -11.54
N GLY A 79 -6.20 27.18 -11.97
CA GLY A 79 -5.77 27.05 -13.37
C GLY A 79 -5.66 25.61 -13.88
N ASP A 80 -5.89 24.60 -13.02
CA ASP A 80 -5.82 23.18 -13.36
C ASP A 80 -6.99 22.77 -14.27
N THR A 81 -6.92 23.13 -15.54
CA THR A 81 -7.92 22.81 -16.55
C THR A 81 -7.74 21.38 -17.07
N ARG A 82 -8.52 20.45 -16.49
CA ARG A 82 -9.16 19.27 -17.14
C ARG A 82 -8.33 18.28 -17.98
N LEU A 83 -7.00 18.26 -17.90
CA LEU A 83 -6.17 17.22 -18.53
C LEU A 83 -5.01 16.75 -17.63
N ARG A 84 -5.23 16.65 -16.32
CA ARG A 84 -4.33 15.80 -15.52
C ARG A 84 -4.64 14.36 -15.91
N SER A 85 -3.73 13.78 -16.68
CA SER A 85 -3.86 12.42 -17.19
C SER A 85 -4.01 11.47 -15.99
N LEU A 86 -5.22 10.94 -15.82
CA LEU A 86 -5.49 9.85 -14.88
C LEU A 86 -4.64 8.68 -15.35
N HIS A 87 -3.56 8.42 -14.63
CA HIS A 87 -2.63 7.35 -14.98
C HIS A 87 -2.99 6.11 -14.16
N PRO A 88 -3.43 5.02 -14.81
CA PRO A 88 -3.44 3.72 -14.18
C PRO A 88 -2.08 3.46 -13.55
N TYR A 89 -2.07 2.99 -12.32
CA TYR A 89 -0.87 2.50 -11.65
C TYR A 89 -0.89 0.99 -11.64
N TRP A 90 -1.97 0.42 -11.09
CA TRP A 90 -2.11 -1.01 -10.94
C TRP A 90 -3.43 -1.49 -11.50
N LYS A 91 -3.41 -2.70 -12.07
CA LYS A 91 -4.61 -3.43 -12.49
C LYS A 91 -4.64 -4.78 -11.81
N PHE A 92 -5.77 -5.10 -11.20
CA PHE A 92 -5.96 -6.38 -10.53
C PHE A 92 -7.22 -7.07 -11.06
N LEU A 93 -7.18 -8.40 -11.11
CA LEU A 93 -8.38 -9.22 -11.16
C LEU A 93 -8.78 -9.60 -9.74
N LEU A 94 -10.06 -9.45 -9.44
CA LEU A 94 -10.67 -9.87 -8.19
C LEU A 94 -11.80 -10.85 -8.47
N ARG A 95 -12.05 -11.75 -7.54
CA ARG A 95 -13.22 -12.61 -7.57
C ARG A 95 -14.38 -11.96 -6.84
N GLY A 96 -15.61 -12.39 -7.15
CA GLY A 96 -16.78 -11.97 -6.37
C GLY A 96 -16.66 -12.37 -4.89
N GLU A 97 -16.02 -13.51 -4.61
CA GLU A 97 -15.75 -13.98 -3.26
C GLU A 97 -14.69 -13.15 -2.49
N THR A 98 -13.84 -12.38 -3.19
CA THR A 98 -12.79 -11.57 -2.56
C THR A 98 -13.41 -10.61 -1.53
N SER A 99 -12.88 -10.62 -0.30
CA SER A 99 -13.37 -9.74 0.77
C SER A 99 -13.01 -8.29 0.48
N LEU A 100 -13.82 -7.34 0.95
CA LEU A 100 -13.45 -5.93 0.84
C LEU A 100 -12.20 -5.59 1.68
N THR A 101 -11.89 -6.37 2.70
CA THR A 101 -10.64 -6.25 3.48
C THR A 101 -9.40 -6.57 2.64
N ASP A 102 -9.47 -7.62 1.83
CA ASP A 102 -8.37 -7.96 0.92
C ASP A 102 -8.29 -6.95 -0.22
N PHE A 103 -9.44 -6.47 -0.72
CA PHE A 103 -9.48 -5.37 -1.69
C PHE A 103 -8.87 -4.07 -1.16
N HIS A 104 -9.20 -3.70 0.09
CA HIS A 104 -8.63 -2.55 0.79
C HIS A 104 -7.11 -2.65 0.91
N SER A 105 -6.59 -3.87 1.15
CA SER A 105 -5.15 -4.13 1.27
C SER A 105 -4.38 -3.92 -0.04
N LEU A 106 -5.05 -3.81 -1.19
CA LEU A 106 -4.42 -3.50 -2.48
C LEU A 106 -3.98 -2.03 -2.58
N PHE A 107 -4.56 -1.13 -1.78
CA PHE A 107 -4.25 0.30 -1.82
C PHE A 107 -2.98 0.63 -1.01
N ARG A 108 -1.83 0.12 -1.44
CA ARG A 108 -0.53 0.46 -0.85
C ARG A 108 -0.05 1.82 -1.35
N CYS A 109 0.33 2.72 -0.44
CA CYS A 109 0.77 4.07 -0.79
C CYS A 109 2.14 4.41 -0.20
N SER A 110 2.96 5.18 -0.94
CA SER A 110 4.23 5.69 -0.42
C SER A 110 4.06 6.53 0.84
N ALA A 111 2.91 7.19 1.00
CA ALA A 111 2.60 8.01 2.17
C ALA A 111 2.50 7.17 3.46
N ASP A 112 2.17 5.88 3.38
CA ASP A 112 2.10 4.98 4.53
C ASP A 112 3.46 4.78 5.20
N PHE A 113 4.50 4.70 4.38
CA PHE A 113 5.88 4.50 4.81
C PHE A 113 6.64 5.81 5.07
N GLY A 114 5.95 6.96 5.00
CA GLY A 114 6.50 8.23 5.43
C GLY A 114 6.61 8.32 6.95
N ILE A 115 7.52 9.17 7.42
CA ILE A 115 7.62 9.58 8.84
C ILE A 115 7.52 11.10 8.93
N SER A 116 6.90 11.62 9.99
CA SER A 116 6.77 13.07 10.20
C SER A 116 8.02 13.72 10.81
N ILE A 117 8.98 12.91 11.27
CA ILE A 117 10.19 13.38 11.97
C ILE A 117 11.32 13.50 10.95
N PRO A 118 11.74 14.74 10.58
CA PRO A 118 12.90 14.89 9.72
C PRO A 118 14.15 14.41 10.44
N ASN A 119 15.15 13.97 9.67
CA ASN A 119 16.52 13.89 10.15
C ASN A 119 16.75 12.89 11.29
N LYS A 120 15.93 11.85 11.43
CA LYS A 120 16.20 10.81 12.41
C LYS A 120 17.52 10.11 12.02
N ASP A 121 18.59 10.41 12.76
CA ASP A 121 19.92 9.80 12.58
C ASP A 121 19.90 8.31 12.95
N GLU A 122 18.93 7.93 13.78
CA GLU A 122 18.61 6.57 14.16
C GLU A 122 17.62 5.97 13.17
N THR A 123 17.72 4.66 12.96
CA THR A 123 16.75 3.90 12.16
C THR A 123 15.32 4.19 12.66
N PRO A 124 14.37 4.55 11.78
CA PRO A 124 12.98 4.80 12.18
C PRO A 124 12.41 3.57 12.87
N GLU A 125 11.69 3.78 13.97
CA GLU A 125 10.98 2.69 14.64
C GLU A 125 9.67 2.42 13.90
N LEU A 126 9.13 1.22 14.08
CA LEU A 126 7.86 0.82 13.47
C LEU A 126 6.73 1.84 13.75
N TYR A 127 6.63 2.32 15.00
CA TYR A 127 5.61 3.29 15.41
C TYR A 127 5.81 4.71 14.86
N ASP A 128 6.93 4.97 14.19
CA ASP A 128 7.16 6.27 13.57
C ASP A 128 6.44 6.45 12.25
N PHE A 129 6.09 5.34 11.59
CA PHE A 129 5.50 5.31 10.26
C PHE A 129 4.03 5.73 10.26
N ASN A 130 3.62 6.41 9.20
CA ASN A 130 2.29 6.97 9.05
C ASN A 130 1.20 5.90 9.04
N PHE A 131 1.45 4.68 8.57
CA PHE A 131 0.45 3.61 8.61
C PHE A 131 0.06 3.19 10.04
N ILE A 132 0.93 3.42 11.04
CA ILE A 132 0.60 3.21 12.46
C ILE A 132 0.09 4.49 13.10
N LYS A 133 0.68 5.65 12.77
CA LYS A 133 0.26 6.93 13.34
C LYS A 133 -1.12 7.36 12.87
N TYR A 134 -1.44 7.14 11.60
CA TYR A 134 -2.67 7.57 10.94
C TYR A 134 -3.32 6.39 10.20
N PRO A 135 -3.78 5.36 10.94
CA PRO A 135 -4.25 4.09 10.38
C PRO A 135 -5.62 4.18 9.70
N SER A 136 -6.31 5.31 9.87
CA SER A 136 -7.70 5.46 9.48
C SER A 136 -7.84 5.70 7.98
N SER A 137 -8.83 5.03 7.40
CA SER A 137 -9.13 5.09 5.97
C SER A 137 -10.60 4.75 5.71
N PHE A 138 -11.07 4.97 4.49
CA PHE A 138 -12.35 4.45 4.02
C PHE A 138 -12.34 4.27 2.49
N ILE A 139 -13.24 3.43 2.00
CA ILE A 139 -13.56 3.30 0.58
C ILE A 139 -14.96 3.86 0.37
N PHE A 140 -15.14 4.72 -0.62
CA PHE A 140 -16.46 5.22 -1.01
C PHE A 140 -16.81 4.71 -2.41
N ILE A 141 -17.85 3.88 -2.47
CA ILE A 141 -18.39 3.30 -3.71
C ILE A 141 -19.88 3.64 -3.79
N HIS A 142 -20.27 4.24 -4.91
CA HIS A 142 -21.63 4.65 -5.23
C HIS A 142 -22.27 5.62 -4.22
N ASP A 143 -22.94 5.09 -3.20
CA ASP A 143 -23.61 5.83 -2.12
C ASP A 143 -23.13 5.40 -0.73
N THR A 144 -22.17 4.48 -0.66
CA THR A 144 -21.81 3.76 0.55
C THR A 144 -20.34 3.98 0.93
N PHE A 145 -20.13 4.37 2.18
CA PHE A 145 -18.82 4.48 2.83
C PHE A 145 -18.51 3.16 3.56
N TYR A 146 -17.48 2.46 3.11
CA TYR A 146 -16.95 1.26 3.74
C TYR A 146 -15.78 1.62 4.64
N VAL A 147 -15.96 1.43 5.95
CA VAL A 147 -15.00 1.86 6.97
C VAL A 147 -14.39 0.63 7.67
N PRO A 148 -13.05 0.48 7.69
CA PRO A 148 -12.38 -0.57 8.44
C PRO A 148 -12.52 -0.33 9.95
N HIS A 149 -12.72 -1.41 10.69
CA HIS A 149 -12.86 -1.39 12.16
C HIS A 149 -11.77 -2.19 12.87
N GLU A 150 -10.96 -2.91 12.10
CA GLU A 150 -9.89 -3.76 12.58
C GLU A 150 -8.63 -3.56 11.74
N TYR A 151 -7.48 -3.80 12.36
CA TYR A 151 -6.20 -3.80 11.68
C TYR A 151 -6.02 -5.07 10.86
N ARG A 152 -5.62 -4.93 9.60
CA ARG A 152 -5.21 -6.06 8.77
C ARG A 152 -3.69 -6.17 8.76
N MET A 153 -3.16 -7.21 9.42
CA MET A 153 -1.73 -7.47 9.50
C MET A 153 -1.48 -8.99 9.50
N SER A 154 -0.29 -9.41 9.07
CA SER A 154 0.09 -10.83 9.16
C SER A 154 0.29 -11.23 10.63
N ALA A 155 0.32 -12.54 10.90
CA ALA A 155 0.57 -13.05 12.25
C ALA A 155 1.95 -12.63 12.77
N GLU A 156 2.95 -12.59 11.88
CA GLU A 156 4.34 -12.21 12.15
C GLU A 156 4.46 -10.70 12.40
N ALA A 157 3.71 -9.88 11.65
CA ALA A 157 3.66 -8.44 11.89
C ALA A 157 2.97 -8.11 13.22
N SER A 158 1.90 -8.84 13.54
CA SER A 158 1.15 -8.67 14.79
C SER A 158 2.00 -8.98 16.03
N GLN A 159 2.98 -9.89 15.94
CA GLN A 159 3.90 -10.19 17.03
C GLN A 159 4.92 -9.07 17.31
N GLN A 160 5.19 -8.21 16.32
CA GLN A 160 6.14 -7.09 16.45
C GLN A 160 5.49 -5.82 17.00
N ILE A 161 4.17 -5.80 17.08
CA ILE A 161 3.38 -4.62 17.44
C ILE A 161 2.79 -4.81 18.84
N ASP A 162 2.99 -3.79 19.66
CA ASP A 162 2.35 -3.63 20.96
C ASP A 162 0.96 -3.01 20.74
N PRO A 163 -0.13 -3.75 21.05
CA PRO A 163 -1.50 -3.27 20.86
C PRO A 163 -1.80 -1.99 21.64
N GLU A 164 -1.13 -1.74 22.77
CA GLU A 164 -1.36 -0.53 23.58
C GLU A 164 -0.80 0.74 22.92
N ARG A 165 0.13 0.58 21.97
CA ARG A 165 0.76 1.68 21.22
C ARG A 165 0.06 1.97 19.88
N LEU A 166 -0.94 1.18 19.51
CA LEU A 166 -1.71 1.39 18.29
C LEU A 166 -2.73 2.50 18.48
N ASN A 167 -2.81 3.40 17.51
CA ASN A 167 -3.89 4.37 17.47
C ASN A 167 -5.21 3.67 17.13
N PRO A 168 -6.35 4.11 17.64
CA PRO A 168 -7.64 3.55 17.21
C PRO A 168 -7.91 3.89 15.74
N LEU A 169 -8.58 2.98 15.03
CA LEU A 169 -9.18 3.32 13.74
C LEU A 169 -10.39 4.22 14.00
N ILE A 170 -10.39 5.41 13.41
CA ILE A 170 -11.48 6.38 13.49
C ILE A 170 -12.17 6.51 12.13
N ASP A 171 -13.47 6.77 12.15
CA ASP A 171 -14.23 7.00 10.91
C ASP A 171 -13.99 8.43 10.41
N ILE A 172 -12.94 8.59 9.58
CA ILE A 172 -12.60 9.88 8.96
C ILE A 172 -13.62 10.32 7.89
N SER A 173 -14.61 9.50 7.53
CA SER A 173 -15.65 9.87 6.57
C SER A 173 -16.83 10.61 7.20
N GLU A 174 -16.96 10.60 8.53
CA GLU A 174 -18.08 11.23 9.24
C GLU A 174 -18.27 12.72 8.89
N PRO A 175 -17.22 13.59 8.91
CA PRO A 175 -17.38 15.00 8.55
C PRO A 175 -17.87 15.20 7.11
N ILE A 176 -17.45 14.31 6.20
CA ILE A 176 -17.85 14.34 4.78
C ILE A 176 -19.33 13.99 4.66
N ARG A 177 -19.77 12.91 5.32
CA ARG A 177 -21.18 12.51 5.34
C ARG A 177 -22.07 13.60 5.92
N ASP A 178 -21.66 14.24 7.00
CA ASP A 178 -22.43 15.32 7.61
C ASP A 178 -22.50 16.57 6.73
N TRP A 179 -21.43 16.86 5.98
CA TRP A 179 -21.47 17.88 4.94
C TRP A 179 -22.41 17.51 3.80
N MET A 180 -22.38 16.27 3.30
CA MET A 180 -23.29 15.77 2.25
C MET A 180 -24.76 15.84 2.69
N LYS A 181 -25.09 15.46 3.94
CA LYS A 181 -26.46 15.57 4.51
C LYS A 181 -26.98 17.00 4.49
N LYS A 182 -26.12 18.00 4.79
CA LYS A 182 -26.49 19.42 4.74
C LYS A 182 -26.77 19.89 3.29
N LYS A 183 -26.21 19.19 2.30
CA LYS A 183 -26.31 19.44 0.86
C LYS A 183 -27.23 18.43 0.15
N LYS A 184 -28.36 18.08 0.78
CA LYS A 184 -29.35 17.11 0.28
C LYS A 184 -29.91 17.37 -1.14
N HIS A 185 -29.76 18.58 -1.67
CA HIS A 185 -30.19 18.91 -3.03
C HIS A 185 -29.16 18.50 -4.09
N ASP A 186 -27.88 18.43 -3.68
CA ASP A 186 -26.75 18.09 -4.54
C ASP A 186 -26.40 16.60 -4.42
N PHE A 187 -26.61 16.02 -3.22
CA PHE A 187 -26.26 14.63 -2.91
C PHE A 187 -27.47 13.83 -2.42
N GLY A 188 -27.56 12.59 -2.88
CA GLY A 188 -28.53 11.61 -2.39
C GLY A 188 -28.21 11.11 -0.96
N PRO A 189 -29.06 10.22 -0.41
CA PRO A 189 -28.79 9.58 0.87
C PRO A 189 -27.50 8.74 0.80
N THR A 190 -26.66 8.84 1.82
CA THR A 190 -25.41 8.08 1.92
C THR A 190 -25.48 7.06 3.06
N LYS A 191 -24.87 5.89 2.87
CA LYS A 191 -24.79 4.81 3.86
C LYS A 191 -23.37 4.69 4.42
N MET A 192 -23.25 4.14 5.62
CA MET A 192 -21.97 3.67 6.18
C MET A 192 -22.10 2.19 6.49
N GLN A 193 -21.10 1.43 6.09
CA GLN A 193 -21.00 0.00 6.31
C GLN A 193 -19.61 -0.38 6.83
N ARG A 194 -19.55 -1.46 7.60
CA ARG A 194 -18.28 -2.03 8.06
C ARG A 194 -17.64 -2.79 6.92
N LEU A 195 -16.36 -2.51 6.69
CA LEU A 195 -15.64 -3.05 5.55
C LEU A 195 -15.50 -4.58 5.60
N GLY A 196 -15.27 -5.17 6.78
CA GLY A 196 -15.04 -6.61 6.94
C GLY A 196 -16.26 -7.51 6.69
N ASP A 197 -17.47 -6.94 6.59
CA ASP A 197 -18.71 -7.71 6.46
C ASP A 197 -19.11 -7.97 4.98
N PHE A 198 -18.35 -7.46 4.02
CA PHE A 198 -18.73 -7.43 2.60
C PHE A 198 -17.67 -8.07 1.70
N LYS A 199 -18.13 -8.58 0.56
CA LYS A 199 -17.30 -9.07 -0.55
C LYS A 199 -17.52 -8.23 -1.80
N ILE A 200 -16.70 -8.47 -2.82
CA ILE A 200 -16.82 -7.79 -4.12
C ILE A 200 -18.20 -8.02 -4.77
N ILE A 201 -18.75 -9.24 -4.66
CA ILE A 201 -20.07 -9.57 -5.24
C ILE A 201 -21.24 -8.82 -4.60
N ASP A 202 -21.06 -8.31 -3.37
CA ASP A 202 -22.09 -7.59 -2.63
C ASP A 202 -22.14 -6.09 -2.99
N LEU A 203 -21.19 -5.60 -3.79
CA LEU A 203 -21.05 -4.19 -4.12
C LEU A 203 -22.07 -3.73 -5.16
N GLU A 204 -22.76 -2.63 -4.86
CA GLU A 204 -23.50 -1.87 -5.86
C GLU A 204 -22.57 -0.85 -6.53
N CYS A 205 -22.20 -1.08 -7.78
CA CYS A 205 -21.30 -0.20 -8.52
C CYS A 205 -21.64 -0.13 -10.02
N ARG A 206 -21.00 0.82 -10.71
CA ARG A 206 -21.10 1.04 -12.15
C ARG A 206 -19.72 0.86 -12.76
N LEU A 207 -19.63 0.04 -13.79
CA LEU A 207 -18.40 -0.14 -14.54
C LEU A 207 -18.01 1.18 -15.23
N GLY A 208 -16.72 1.52 -15.18
CA GLY A 208 -16.15 2.76 -15.71
C GLY A 208 -16.40 3.99 -14.84
N CYS A 209 -17.15 3.88 -13.73
CA CYS A 209 -17.35 5.01 -12.81
C CYS A 209 -16.17 5.11 -11.82
N PRO A 210 -15.60 6.31 -11.60
CA PRO A 210 -14.57 6.50 -10.59
C PRO A 210 -15.15 6.42 -9.17
N TYR A 211 -14.39 5.76 -8.31
CA TYR A 211 -14.59 5.62 -6.87
C TYR A 211 -13.32 6.02 -6.14
N VAL A 212 -13.39 6.16 -4.82
CA VAL A 212 -12.29 6.75 -4.07
C VAL A 212 -11.97 5.95 -2.81
N TYR A 213 -10.69 5.72 -2.59
CA TYR A 213 -10.10 5.29 -1.33
C TYR A 213 -9.37 6.49 -0.73
N ILE A 214 -9.65 6.80 0.55
CA ILE A 214 -8.97 7.87 1.28
C ILE A 214 -8.33 7.27 2.53
N HIS A 215 -7.06 7.59 2.76
CA HIS A 215 -6.34 7.25 3.99
C HIS A 215 -5.55 8.44 4.54
N GLN A 216 -5.18 8.36 5.82
CA GLN A 216 -4.44 9.43 6.53
C GLN A 216 -5.14 10.80 6.54
N GLY A 217 -6.45 10.84 6.22
CA GLY A 217 -7.27 12.05 6.21
C GLY A 217 -7.23 12.87 4.91
N CYS A 218 -6.19 12.74 4.08
CA CYS A 218 -6.04 13.57 2.87
C CYS A 218 -5.42 12.87 1.65
N CYS A 219 -4.95 11.63 1.78
CA CYS A 219 -4.35 10.92 0.66
C CYS A 219 -5.44 10.21 -0.15
N GLU A 220 -5.65 10.63 -1.39
CA GLU A 220 -6.75 10.20 -2.25
C GLU A 220 -6.25 9.27 -3.36
N HIS A 221 -6.85 8.08 -3.43
CA HIS A 221 -6.65 7.10 -4.50
C HIS A 221 -7.95 6.86 -5.23
N VAL A 222 -8.01 7.35 -6.47
CA VAL A 222 -9.13 7.08 -7.35
C VAL A 222 -8.96 5.70 -7.99
N PHE A 223 -10.05 4.95 -8.11
CA PHE A 223 -10.07 3.65 -8.79
C PHE A 223 -11.40 3.44 -9.51
N TYR A 224 -11.47 2.44 -10.38
CA TYR A 224 -12.71 2.07 -11.05
C TYR A 224 -12.69 0.61 -11.47
N PHE A 225 -13.87 0.01 -11.55
CA PHE A 225 -14.07 -1.33 -12.12
C PHE A 225 -14.25 -1.19 -13.63
N THR A 226 -13.51 -1.95 -14.44
CA THR A 226 -13.56 -1.82 -15.91
C THR A 226 -14.34 -2.92 -16.60
N ASP A 227 -14.12 -4.15 -16.18
CA ASP A 227 -14.62 -5.34 -16.85
C ASP A 227 -15.18 -6.31 -15.82
N LEU A 228 -16.24 -7.03 -16.20
CA LEU A 228 -16.93 -7.99 -15.37
C LEU A 228 -17.33 -9.19 -16.23
N ARG A 229 -16.89 -10.38 -15.84
CA ARG A 229 -17.22 -11.63 -16.52
C ARG A 229 -17.47 -12.74 -15.53
N LEU A 230 -18.09 -13.81 -16.00
CA LEU A 230 -18.14 -15.07 -15.26
C LEU A 230 -16.75 -15.72 -15.25
N MET A 231 -16.44 -16.45 -14.18
CA MET A 231 -15.29 -17.34 -14.17
C MET A 231 -15.36 -18.34 -15.32
N ASP A 232 -14.21 -18.63 -15.91
CA ASP A 232 -14.00 -19.64 -16.94
C ASP A 232 -13.30 -20.87 -16.32
N VAL A 233 -13.32 -22.01 -17.02
CA VAL A 233 -12.52 -23.21 -16.73
C VAL A 233 -11.02 -22.89 -16.70
N GLN A 234 -10.59 -21.88 -17.45
CA GLN A 234 -9.20 -21.42 -17.43
C GLN A 234 -8.84 -20.58 -16.21
N ASP A 235 -9.80 -20.14 -15.38
CA ASP A 235 -9.47 -19.32 -14.22
C ASP A 235 -9.14 -20.20 -13.00
N PHE A 236 -7.95 -20.00 -12.41
CA PHE A 236 -7.57 -20.76 -11.22
C PHE A 236 -8.15 -20.13 -9.94
N PRO A 237 -9.05 -20.80 -9.20
CA PRO A 237 -9.81 -20.16 -8.11
C PRO A 237 -8.96 -19.60 -6.96
N GLY A 238 -7.77 -20.18 -6.72
CA GLY A 238 -6.90 -19.81 -5.59
C GLY A 238 -5.90 -18.68 -5.86
N SER A 239 -5.88 -18.10 -7.07
CA SER A 239 -4.84 -17.14 -7.51
C SER A 239 -5.20 -15.66 -7.33
N TYR A 240 -6.32 -15.35 -6.67
CA TYR A 240 -6.88 -13.99 -6.55
C TYR A 240 -6.62 -13.39 -5.17
N PRO A 241 -6.41 -12.06 -5.04
CA PRO A 241 -6.35 -11.06 -6.12
C PRO A 241 -5.07 -11.18 -6.98
N HIS A 242 -5.21 -11.05 -8.30
CA HIS A 242 -4.10 -11.21 -9.25
C HIS A 242 -3.69 -9.87 -9.87
N LYS A 243 -2.42 -9.48 -9.76
CA LYS A 243 -1.89 -8.25 -10.38
C LYS A 243 -1.58 -8.49 -11.86
N ILE A 244 -2.37 -7.90 -12.76
CA ILE A 244 -2.23 -8.05 -14.21
C ILE A 244 -1.20 -7.07 -14.77
N SER A 245 -1.13 -5.87 -14.20
CA SER A 245 -0.34 -4.78 -14.74
C SER A 245 0.15 -3.87 -13.65
N ASP A 246 1.43 -3.52 -13.74
CA ASP A 246 2.08 -2.52 -12.93
C ASP A 246 2.73 -1.50 -13.87
N THR A 247 2.24 -0.27 -13.79
CA THR A 247 2.70 0.88 -14.59
C THR A 247 3.18 2.01 -13.68
N SER A 248 3.47 1.68 -12.42
CA SER A 248 4.08 2.60 -11.47
C SER A 248 5.44 3.07 -12.00
N ILE A 249 5.70 4.37 -11.84
CA ILE A 249 6.94 4.98 -12.34
C ILE A 249 7.99 4.88 -11.25
N GLU A 250 9.14 4.31 -11.59
CA GLU A 250 10.31 4.29 -10.72
C GLU A 250 10.92 5.70 -10.63
N HIS A 251 11.11 6.20 -9.41
CA HIS A 251 11.78 7.47 -9.20
C HIS A 251 13.24 7.26 -8.85
N TYR A 252 14.12 7.45 -9.85
CA TYR A 252 15.56 7.34 -9.66
C TYR A 252 16.15 8.50 -8.84
N CYS A 253 17.23 8.18 -8.13
CA CYS A 253 18.04 9.11 -7.36
C CYS A 253 18.62 10.23 -8.24
N ILE A 254 18.47 11.49 -7.82
CA ILE A 254 19.02 12.66 -8.53
C ILE A 254 20.56 12.67 -8.61
N GLY A 255 21.24 12.07 -7.62
CA GLY A 255 22.70 11.99 -7.58
C GLY A 255 23.30 11.03 -8.61
N CYS A 256 22.87 9.76 -8.61
CA CYS A 256 23.46 8.73 -9.48
C CYS A 256 22.62 8.37 -10.71
N CYS A 257 21.35 8.77 -10.78
CA CYS A 257 20.38 8.43 -11.83
C CYS A 257 20.23 6.93 -12.13
N ARG A 258 20.69 6.05 -11.21
CA ARG A 258 20.76 4.59 -11.44
C ARG A 258 19.88 3.79 -10.49
N ARG A 259 19.72 4.26 -9.26
CA ARG A 259 19.03 3.53 -8.20
C ARG A 259 17.75 4.23 -7.80
N VAL A 260 16.73 3.44 -7.49
CA VAL A 260 15.46 3.94 -6.96
C VAL A 260 15.73 4.71 -5.67
N ALA A 261 15.05 5.83 -5.51
CA ALA A 261 15.20 6.69 -4.35
C ALA A 261 14.60 6.03 -3.11
N THR A 262 15.28 6.21 -1.98
CA THR A 262 14.85 5.75 -0.65
C THR A 262 14.73 6.89 0.35
N TRP A 263 15.10 8.10 -0.07
CA TRP A 263 15.08 9.31 0.73
C TRP A 263 14.49 10.48 -0.06
N ILE A 264 13.62 11.24 0.60
CA ILE A 264 13.22 12.58 0.19
C ILE A 264 14.02 13.57 1.03
N VAL A 265 14.72 14.49 0.37
CA VAL A 265 15.62 15.45 0.99
C VAL A 265 15.23 16.86 0.60
N GLU A 266 14.78 17.64 1.56
CA GLU A 266 14.49 19.06 1.42
C GLU A 266 15.74 19.87 1.78
N ASN A 267 16.26 20.58 0.78
CA ASN A 267 17.38 21.49 0.92
C ASN A 267 17.32 22.52 -0.22
N GLU A 268 17.28 23.80 0.13
CA GLU A 268 17.23 24.91 -0.84
C GLU A 268 18.47 24.97 -1.74
N THR A 269 19.59 24.37 -1.34
CA THR A 269 20.81 24.34 -2.16
C THR A 269 20.75 23.33 -3.30
N PHE A 270 19.78 22.42 -3.32
CA PHE A 270 19.66 21.46 -4.41
C PHE A 270 18.95 22.08 -5.62
N PRO A 271 19.33 21.68 -6.86
CA PRO A 271 18.70 22.19 -8.08
C PRO A 271 17.21 21.82 -8.19
N VAL A 272 16.79 20.77 -7.47
CA VAL A 272 15.40 20.34 -7.33
C VAL A 272 15.14 20.11 -5.84
N CYS A 273 14.12 20.74 -5.28
CA CYS A 273 13.69 20.55 -3.90
C CYS A 273 12.17 20.33 -3.86
N PRO A 274 11.67 19.21 -3.31
CA PRO A 274 12.42 18.14 -2.66
C PRO A 274 13.25 17.28 -3.63
N ALA A 275 14.47 16.92 -3.22
CA ALA A 275 15.37 16.03 -3.95
C ALA A 275 15.11 14.56 -3.55
N ARG A 276 15.12 13.66 -4.53
CA ARG A 276 14.99 12.21 -4.29
C ARG A 276 16.37 11.56 -4.38
N MET A 277 16.80 10.87 -3.33
CA MET A 277 18.12 10.26 -3.24
C MET A 277 18.04 8.78 -2.87
N CYS A 278 18.94 7.96 -3.40
CA CYS A 278 19.17 6.60 -2.89
C CYS A 278 20.02 6.66 -1.62
N ASP A 279 20.00 5.58 -0.83
CA ASP A 279 20.67 5.52 0.47
C ASP A 279 22.18 5.82 0.41
N GLU A 280 22.91 5.26 -0.56
CA GLU A 280 24.35 5.54 -0.68
C GLU A 280 24.64 6.99 -1.06
N CYS A 281 23.97 7.56 -2.06
CA CYS A 281 24.19 8.98 -2.40
C CYS A 281 23.79 9.91 -1.27
N TYR A 282 22.74 9.55 -0.51
CA TYR A 282 22.36 10.29 0.68
C TYR A 282 23.46 10.25 1.75
N ARG A 283 24.00 9.07 2.05
CA ARG A 283 25.09 8.88 3.01
C ARG A 283 26.37 9.59 2.58
N ASP A 284 26.80 9.42 1.34
CA ASP A 284 28.02 10.03 0.79
C ASP A 284 27.98 11.57 0.86
N TYR A 285 26.80 12.17 0.64
CA TYR A 285 26.65 13.62 0.67
C TYR A 285 26.52 14.18 2.09
N HIS A 286 25.76 13.50 2.96
CA HIS A 286 25.39 14.02 4.28
C HIS A 286 26.28 13.53 5.41
N PHE A 287 27.11 12.51 5.21
CA PHE A 287 27.97 11.93 6.25
C PHE A 287 29.44 11.95 5.82
N VAL A 288 30.33 12.16 6.78
CA VAL A 288 31.76 11.90 6.64
C VAL A 288 32.09 10.79 7.63
N HIS A 289 32.42 9.62 7.11
CA HIS A 289 32.44 8.38 7.89
C HIS A 289 31.09 8.13 8.58
N THR A 290 31.07 8.12 9.92
CA THR A 290 29.85 7.96 10.73
C THR A 290 29.25 9.29 11.18
N HIS A 291 29.92 10.42 10.92
CA HIS A 291 29.51 11.72 11.44
C HIS A 291 28.67 12.46 10.42
N ARG A 292 27.44 12.81 10.83
CA ARG A 292 26.56 13.64 10.01
C ARG A 292 27.08 15.07 9.91
N ARG A 293 27.13 15.57 8.68
CA ARG A 293 27.46 16.98 8.39
C ARG A 293 26.34 17.88 8.88
N LYS A 294 26.69 19.00 9.52
CA LYS A 294 25.74 20.02 9.96
C LYS A 294 25.26 20.87 8.77
N LEU A 295 24.42 20.28 7.94
CA LEU A 295 23.74 20.97 6.84
C LEU A 295 22.29 21.27 7.24
N PRO A 296 21.71 22.42 6.84
CA PRO A 296 20.31 22.78 7.12
C PRO A 296 19.37 21.99 6.19
N VAL A 297 19.37 20.68 6.31
CA VAL A 297 18.65 19.74 5.44
C VAL A 297 17.55 19.07 6.25
N LYS A 298 16.40 18.78 5.65
CA LYS A 298 15.42 17.82 6.21
C LYS A 298 15.35 16.59 5.32
N ALA A 299 15.59 15.42 5.89
CA ALA A 299 15.54 14.15 5.18
C ALA A 299 14.51 13.22 5.78
N TYR A 300 13.77 12.54 4.92
CA TYR A 300 12.70 11.62 5.25
C TYR A 300 12.88 10.32 4.46
N PRO A 301 12.74 9.14 5.08
CA PRO A 301 12.61 7.88 4.36
C PRO A 301 11.48 7.95 3.33
N TYR A 302 11.68 7.25 2.22
CA TYR A 302 10.76 7.20 1.10
C TYR A 302 10.69 5.79 0.54
N SER A 303 9.48 5.30 0.32
CA SER A 303 9.22 4.05 -0.39
C SER A 303 8.66 4.37 -1.77
N ASP A 304 9.35 3.97 -2.82
CA ASP A 304 8.89 4.21 -4.19
C ASP A 304 7.66 3.36 -4.53
N PRO A 305 6.65 3.89 -5.23
CA PRO A 305 5.49 3.12 -5.66
C PRO A 305 5.82 1.80 -6.37
N SER A 306 6.89 1.75 -7.17
CA SER A 306 7.31 0.53 -7.86
C SER A 306 7.72 -0.59 -6.92
N SER A 307 8.07 -0.23 -5.68
CA SER A 307 8.48 -1.16 -4.64
C SER A 307 7.35 -1.66 -3.74
N LEU A 308 6.12 -1.17 -3.93
CA LEU A 308 5.04 -1.43 -2.98
C LEU A 308 4.27 -2.71 -3.26
N GLN A 309 4.21 -3.21 -4.49
CA GLN A 309 3.32 -4.32 -4.90
C GLN A 309 4.07 -5.61 -5.25
N PHE A 310 5.22 -5.86 -4.60
CA PHE A 310 5.89 -7.16 -4.66
C PHE A 310 5.17 -8.20 -3.82
#